data_AF-A0A218QUU3-F1
#
_entry.id   AF-A0A218QUU3-F1
#
_cell.length_a   1.000
_cell.length_b   1.000
_cell.length_c   1.000
_cell.angle_alpha   90.00
_cell.angle_beta   90.00
_cell.angle_gamma   90.00
#
_symmetry.space_group_name_H-M   'P 1'
#
loop_
_entity.id
_entity.type
_entity.pdbx_description
1 polymer ?
#
loop_
_entity_poly.entity_id
_entity_poly.type
_entity_poly.pdbx_seq_one_letter_code
_entity_poly.pdbx_strand_id
1 'polypeptide(L)'
;MSNKFTNNVRTRLYKQGYQGFTKEEFTAAAIAAECEDLDNPTKEQLSHAVNYLIEKQSNKLTVPVTLSELETEPPLDEEVIEESRLAAIPQSQVGEMVTTKATELGLVLSEKQVFDIADSVDSSASTFDEILEQVEAALLAYADHSANQVDARIDRTLTRVQRRVVDRHEQSRDKLAQGLTGISAALEESREQTKSQLGGILSRLKAVGR
;
A
#
# COMPACT_ATOMS: atom_id res chain seq x y z
N MET A 1 -33.66 -12.43 -15.95
CA MET A 1 -34.26 -11.68 -14.83
C MET A 1 -33.60 -12.12 -13.54
N SER A 2 -33.33 -11.20 -12.60
CA SER A 2 -32.73 -11.51 -11.29
C SER A 2 -33.87 -11.61 -10.28
N ASN A 3 -34.06 -12.79 -9.68
CA ASN A 3 -35.18 -13.08 -8.79
C ASN A 3 -34.87 -12.57 -7.37
N LYS A 4 -35.90 -12.46 -6.51
CA LYS A 4 -35.71 -11.92 -5.15
C LYS A 4 -34.71 -12.72 -4.33
N PHE A 5 -34.66 -14.04 -4.48
CA PHE A 5 -33.64 -14.89 -3.86
C PHE A 5 -32.22 -14.46 -4.25
N THR A 6 -31.91 -14.39 -5.54
CA THR A 6 -30.57 -14.02 -6.03
C THR A 6 -30.14 -12.64 -5.53
N ASN A 7 -31.05 -11.66 -5.52
CA ASN A 7 -30.75 -10.32 -5.04
C ASN A 7 -30.46 -10.32 -3.53
N ASN A 8 -31.27 -11.01 -2.73
CA ASN A 8 -31.08 -11.07 -1.27
C ASN A 8 -29.79 -11.80 -0.87
N VAL A 9 -29.53 -12.96 -1.48
CA VAL A 9 -28.29 -13.72 -1.24
C VAL A 9 -27.07 -12.88 -1.64
N ARG A 10 -27.11 -12.23 -2.82
CA ARG A 10 -26.03 -11.34 -3.28
C ARG A 10 -25.79 -10.17 -2.34
N THR A 11 -26.83 -9.49 -1.88
CA THR A 11 -26.68 -8.37 -0.93
C THR A 11 -26.08 -8.83 0.39
N ARG A 12 -26.42 -10.02 0.88
CA ARG A 12 -25.84 -10.58 2.12
C ARG A 12 -24.37 -10.94 1.94
N LEU A 13 -24.01 -11.59 0.83
CA LEU A 13 -22.62 -11.92 0.49
C LEU A 13 -21.76 -10.66 0.34
N TYR A 14 -22.27 -9.63 -0.34
CA TYR A 14 -21.57 -8.34 -0.46
C TYR A 14 -21.31 -7.66 0.89
N LYS A 15 -22.26 -7.72 1.83
CA LYS A 15 -22.05 -7.21 3.19
C LYS A 15 -20.98 -7.97 3.97
N GLN A 16 -20.75 -9.23 3.61
CA GLN A 16 -19.72 -10.10 4.19
C GLN A 16 -18.41 -10.09 3.38
N GLY A 17 -18.30 -9.26 2.34
CA GLY A 17 -17.08 -9.13 1.52
C GLY A 17 -16.94 -10.14 0.37
N TYR A 18 -17.87 -11.08 0.21
CA TYR A 18 -17.80 -12.10 -0.84
C TYR A 18 -18.46 -11.60 -2.14
N GLN A 19 -17.68 -11.55 -3.23
CA GLN A 19 -18.13 -11.07 -4.55
C GLN A 19 -17.72 -12.04 -5.67
N GLY A 20 -18.32 -11.88 -6.86
CA GLY A 20 -17.89 -12.61 -8.08
C GLY A 20 -18.68 -13.87 -8.43
N PHE A 21 -19.74 -14.22 -7.69
CA PHE A 21 -20.55 -15.40 -7.96
C PHE A 21 -21.34 -15.30 -9.27
N THR A 22 -21.33 -16.40 -10.01
CA THR A 22 -22.06 -16.57 -11.27
C THR A 22 -23.53 -16.91 -11.03
N LYS A 23 -24.37 -16.70 -12.06
CA LYS A 23 -25.80 -17.04 -12.00
C LYS A 23 -26.04 -18.53 -11.71
N GLU A 24 -25.16 -19.40 -12.22
CA GLU A 24 -25.21 -20.85 -12.03
C GLU A 24 -24.91 -21.25 -10.58
N GLU A 25 -24.02 -20.53 -9.92
CA GLU A 25 -23.72 -20.74 -8.50
C GLU A 25 -24.91 -20.35 -7.61
N PHE A 26 -25.61 -19.25 -7.93
CA PHE A 26 -26.84 -18.90 -7.22
C PHE A 26 -27.96 -19.92 -7.43
N THR A 27 -28.06 -20.54 -8.61
CA THR A 27 -29.04 -21.62 -8.82
C THR A 27 -28.67 -22.89 -8.06
N ALA A 28 -27.38 -23.24 -7.99
CA ALA A 28 -26.92 -24.36 -7.18
C ALA A 28 -27.18 -24.13 -5.68
N ALA A 29 -26.98 -22.89 -5.21
CA ALA A 29 -27.27 -22.51 -3.83
C ALA A 29 -28.77 -22.54 -3.51
N ALA A 30 -29.62 -22.20 -4.47
CA ALA A 30 -31.08 -22.31 -4.31
C ALA A 30 -31.53 -23.77 -4.16
N ILE A 31 -30.94 -24.67 -4.96
CA ILE A 31 -31.21 -26.12 -4.88
C ILE A 31 -30.71 -26.67 -3.55
N ALA A 32 -29.49 -26.32 -3.13
CA ALA A 32 -28.91 -26.76 -1.87
C ALA A 32 -29.69 -26.22 -0.65
N ALA A 33 -30.34 -25.07 -0.77
CA ALA A 33 -31.19 -24.50 0.27
C ALA A 33 -32.66 -24.94 0.18
N GLU A 34 -33.00 -25.90 -0.68
CA GLU A 34 -34.37 -26.39 -0.89
C GLU A 34 -35.37 -25.25 -1.13
N CYS A 35 -34.93 -24.22 -1.88
CA CYS A 35 -35.73 -23.03 -2.15
C CYS A 35 -36.53 -23.21 -3.45
N GLU A 36 -37.73 -23.78 -3.34
CA GLU A 36 -38.63 -23.99 -4.47
C GLU A 36 -39.21 -22.67 -5.04
N ASP A 37 -39.51 -21.69 -4.17
CA ASP A 37 -40.02 -20.36 -4.56
C ASP A 37 -38.93 -19.29 -4.49
N LEU A 38 -38.31 -19.01 -5.64
CA LEU A 38 -37.24 -18.01 -5.79
C LEU A 38 -37.71 -16.55 -5.62
N ASP A 39 -39.01 -16.30 -5.64
CA ASP A 39 -39.60 -14.97 -5.48
C ASP A 39 -40.22 -14.74 -4.10
N ASN A 40 -40.22 -15.76 -3.22
CA ASN A 40 -40.55 -15.63 -1.81
C ASN A 40 -39.73 -16.56 -0.89
N PRO A 41 -38.38 -16.41 -0.86
CA PRO A 41 -37.53 -17.27 -0.04
C PRO A 41 -37.63 -16.95 1.45
N THR A 42 -37.60 -17.97 2.30
CA THR A 42 -37.56 -17.78 3.75
C THR A 42 -36.18 -17.29 4.20
N LYS A 43 -36.12 -16.72 5.41
CA LYS A 43 -34.85 -16.22 5.97
C LYS A 43 -33.82 -17.33 6.15
N GLU A 44 -34.27 -18.54 6.49
CA GLU A 44 -33.44 -19.73 6.70
C GLU A 44 -32.85 -20.23 5.37
N GLN A 45 -33.67 -20.31 4.31
CA GLN A 45 -33.21 -20.65 2.96
C GLN A 45 -32.16 -19.67 2.44
N LEU A 46 -32.36 -18.36 2.69
CA LEU A 46 -31.36 -17.34 2.33
C LEU A 46 -30.06 -17.50 3.11
N SER A 47 -30.10 -17.87 4.39
CA SER A 47 -28.89 -18.08 5.20
C SER A 47 -28.15 -19.35 4.79
N HIS A 48 -28.89 -20.44 4.53
CA HIS A 48 -28.32 -21.70 4.06
C HIS A 48 -27.62 -21.52 2.69
N ALA A 49 -28.27 -20.81 1.77
CA ALA A 49 -27.68 -20.50 0.46
C ALA A 49 -26.43 -19.63 0.55
N VAL A 50 -26.38 -18.67 1.49
CA VAL A 50 -25.20 -17.85 1.74
C VAL A 50 -24.06 -18.71 2.28
N ASN A 51 -24.32 -19.54 3.29
CA ASN A 51 -23.31 -20.43 3.88
C ASN A 51 -22.76 -21.42 2.84
N TYR A 52 -23.65 -22.03 2.05
CA TYR A 52 -23.26 -22.93 0.96
C TYR A 52 -22.32 -22.26 -0.05
N LEU A 53 -22.57 -21.00 -0.41
CA LEU A 53 -21.71 -20.26 -1.35
C LEU A 53 -20.37 -19.87 -0.74
N ILE A 54 -20.34 -19.53 0.55
CA ILE A 54 -19.11 -19.24 1.29
C ILE A 54 -18.26 -20.49 1.38
N GLU A 55 -18.83 -21.60 1.85
CA GLU A 55 -18.16 -22.90 1.94
C GLU A 55 -17.65 -23.37 0.57
N LYS A 56 -18.47 -23.20 -0.47
CA LYS A 56 -18.06 -23.55 -1.84
C LYS A 56 -16.93 -22.67 -2.35
N GLN A 57 -16.91 -21.37 -2.02
CA GLN A 57 -15.80 -20.48 -2.38
C GLN A 57 -14.54 -20.84 -1.59
N SER A 58 -14.65 -21.15 -0.30
CA SER A 58 -13.57 -21.65 0.54
C SER A 58 -13.01 -22.99 0.03
N ASN A 59 -13.87 -23.90 -0.44
CA ASN A 59 -13.45 -25.18 -1.04
C ASN A 59 -12.93 -25.04 -2.48
N LYS A 60 -13.29 -23.99 -3.22
CA LYS A 60 -12.78 -23.74 -4.58
C LYS A 60 -11.30 -23.30 -4.60
N LEU A 61 -10.74 -22.95 -3.44
CA LEU A 61 -9.30 -22.71 -3.26
C LEU A 61 -8.48 -24.01 -3.10
N THR A 62 -9.14 -25.17 -3.00
CA THR A 62 -8.46 -26.47 -3.00
C THR A 62 -8.37 -26.99 -4.43
N VAL A 63 -7.15 -27.03 -4.97
CA VAL A 63 -6.85 -27.62 -6.28
C VAL A 63 -7.39 -29.06 -6.32
N PRO A 64 -8.22 -29.45 -7.32
CA PRO A 64 -8.80 -30.79 -7.34
C PRO A 64 -7.74 -31.79 -7.79
N VAL A 65 -7.28 -32.64 -6.87
CA VAL A 65 -6.64 -33.91 -7.26
C VAL A 65 -7.76 -34.83 -7.71
N THR A 66 -7.80 -35.11 -9.01
CA THR A 66 -8.66 -36.14 -9.59
C THR A 66 -8.27 -37.50 -9.02
N LEU A 67 -9.14 -38.11 -8.21
CA LEU A 67 -9.13 -39.55 -7.97
C LEU A 67 -10.48 -40.11 -8.43
N SER A 68 -10.50 -40.61 -9.67
CA SER A 68 -11.39 -41.71 -10.02
C SER A 68 -10.97 -42.95 -9.23
N GLU A 69 -11.98 -43.72 -8.83
CA GLU A 69 -11.91 -45.08 -8.26
C GLU A 69 -11.34 -45.20 -6.84
N LEU A 70 -12.24 -45.30 -5.86
CA LEU A 70 -12.57 -46.59 -5.24
C LEU A 70 -13.67 -46.43 -4.18
N GLU A 71 -14.83 -47.04 -4.46
CA GLU A 71 -15.82 -47.40 -3.46
C GLU A 71 -15.20 -48.38 -2.45
N THR A 72 -15.28 -48.09 -1.15
CA THR A 72 -15.79 -48.98 -0.08
C THR A 72 -15.58 -48.36 1.31
N GLU A 73 -16.67 -48.00 2.00
CA GLU A 73 -16.77 -48.08 3.47
C GLU A 73 -16.71 -49.56 3.94
N PRO A 74 -16.58 -49.94 5.25
CA PRO A 74 -16.56 -49.19 6.54
C PRO A 74 -15.47 -49.75 7.52
N PRO A 75 -15.55 -49.67 8.88
CA PRO A 75 -15.94 -48.60 9.81
C PRO A 75 -14.80 -48.19 10.79
N LEU A 76 -15.09 -47.11 11.53
CA LEU A 76 -14.52 -46.64 12.81
C LEU A 76 -13.74 -47.68 13.65
N ASP A 77 -12.50 -47.35 14.03
CA ASP A 77 -11.95 -47.63 15.37
C ASP A 77 -10.75 -46.71 15.71
N GLU A 78 -10.86 -46.15 16.92
CA GLU A 78 -9.91 -45.62 17.90
C GLU A 78 -8.44 -45.26 17.55
N GLU A 79 -8.10 -44.04 17.97
CA GLU A 79 -6.79 -43.53 18.42
C GLU A 79 -5.53 -44.29 17.98
N VAL A 80 -4.88 -43.77 16.95
CA VAL A 80 -3.41 -43.78 16.87
C VAL A 80 -2.94 -42.36 16.60
N ILE A 81 -2.37 -41.75 17.64
CA ILE A 81 -1.54 -40.55 17.55
C ILE A 81 -0.27 -40.96 16.78
N GLU A 82 -0.35 -40.98 15.45
CA GLU A 82 0.80 -41.12 14.57
C GLU A 82 1.49 -39.75 14.46
N GLU A 83 2.58 -39.66 15.20
CA GLU A 83 3.76 -38.83 14.96
C GLU A 83 3.66 -37.84 13.79
N SER A 84 3.66 -36.57 14.16
CA SER A 84 4.02 -35.41 13.37
C SER A 84 5.27 -35.66 12.52
N ARG A 85 5.11 -36.30 11.37
CA ARG A 85 5.97 -36.06 10.22
C ARG A 85 5.72 -34.61 9.84
N LEU A 86 6.69 -33.77 10.19
CA LEU A 86 6.87 -32.38 9.77
C LEU A 86 6.53 -32.23 8.28
N ALA A 87 5.26 -32.03 7.98
CA ALA A 87 4.83 -31.55 6.69
C ALA A 87 5.26 -30.09 6.68
N ALA A 88 6.30 -29.78 5.91
CA ALA A 88 6.73 -28.42 5.64
C ALA A 88 5.48 -27.58 5.36
N ILE A 89 5.26 -26.55 6.18
CA ILE A 89 4.08 -25.69 6.03
C ILE A 89 4.15 -25.11 4.62
N PRO A 90 3.13 -25.34 3.76
CA PRO A 90 3.14 -24.81 2.42
C PRO A 90 3.23 -23.28 2.50
N GLN A 91 4.07 -22.67 1.67
CA GLN A 91 4.37 -21.23 1.70
C GLN A 91 3.11 -20.35 1.57
N SER A 92 2.01 -20.90 1.02
CA SER A 92 0.68 -20.28 1.01
C SER A 92 0.08 -20.07 2.41
N GLN A 93 0.27 -21.01 3.34
CA GLN A 93 -0.17 -20.88 4.73
C GLN A 93 0.69 -19.87 5.51
N VAL A 94 1.99 -19.75 5.18
CA VAL A 94 2.86 -18.72 5.76
C VAL A 94 2.38 -17.32 5.35
N GLY A 95 1.98 -17.13 4.08
CA GLY A 95 1.38 -15.86 3.62
C GLY A 95 0.09 -15.49 4.36
N GLU A 96 -0.76 -16.48 4.66
CA GLU A 96 -1.99 -16.28 5.44
C GLU A 96 -1.69 -15.94 6.91
N MET A 97 -0.69 -16.58 7.52
CA MET A 97 -0.19 -16.25 8.86
C MET A 97 0.37 -14.82 8.92
N VAL A 98 1.17 -14.41 7.93
CA VAL A 98 1.69 -13.05 7.79
C VAL A 98 0.54 -12.03 7.70
N THR A 99 -0.49 -12.32 6.90
CA THR A 99 -1.64 -11.43 6.73
C THR A 99 -2.45 -11.31 8.02
N THR A 100 -2.67 -12.42 8.71
CA THR A 100 -3.41 -12.46 9.98
C THR A 100 -2.67 -11.68 11.06
N LYS A 101 -1.37 -11.94 11.24
CA LYS A 101 -0.52 -11.24 12.22
C LYS A 101 -0.32 -9.76 11.89
N ALA A 102 -0.16 -9.40 10.63
CA ALA A 102 -0.10 -8.00 10.22
C ALA A 102 -1.40 -7.26 10.59
N THR A 103 -2.55 -7.89 10.38
CA THR A 103 -3.86 -7.32 10.75
C THR A 103 -3.99 -7.16 12.27
N GLU A 104 -3.53 -8.15 13.06
CA GLU A 104 -3.50 -8.06 14.52
C GLU A 104 -2.60 -6.93 15.04
N LEU A 105 -1.47 -6.68 14.36
CA LEU A 105 -0.55 -5.58 14.66
C LEU A 105 -1.01 -4.23 14.10
N GLY A 106 -2.16 -4.17 13.41
CA GLY A 106 -2.67 -2.95 12.79
C GLY A 106 -1.88 -2.48 11.55
N LEU A 107 -1.06 -3.38 10.97
CA LEU A 107 -0.27 -3.13 9.78
C LEU A 107 -1.09 -3.49 8.53
N VAL A 108 -1.26 -2.53 7.63
CA VAL A 108 -1.86 -2.78 6.31
C VAL A 108 -0.74 -3.07 5.31
N LEU A 109 -0.58 -4.35 4.98
CA LEU A 109 0.39 -4.81 3.99
C LEU A 109 -0.28 -5.02 2.63
N SER A 110 0.45 -4.68 1.57
CA SER A 110 0.11 -5.07 0.21
C SER A 110 0.48 -6.53 -0.06
N GLU A 111 -0.19 -7.14 -1.02
CA GLU A 111 0.01 -8.53 -1.41
C GLU A 111 1.49 -8.86 -1.70
N LYS A 112 2.21 -7.94 -2.35
CA LYS A 112 3.66 -8.08 -2.59
C LYS A 112 4.48 -8.10 -1.31
N GLN A 113 4.16 -7.25 -0.33
CA GLN A 113 4.88 -7.20 0.95
C GLN A 113 4.62 -8.47 1.78
N VAL A 114 3.40 -9.03 1.70
CA VAL A 114 3.07 -10.30 2.33
C VAL A 114 3.91 -11.43 1.74
N PHE A 115 4.07 -11.48 0.41
CA PHE A 115 4.92 -12.46 -0.26
C PHE A 115 6.40 -12.29 0.09
N ASP A 116 6.93 -11.07 0.08
CA ASP A 116 8.34 -10.80 0.41
C ASP A 116 8.66 -11.18 1.87
N ILE A 117 7.72 -10.96 2.80
CA ILE A 117 7.86 -11.35 4.21
C ILE A 117 7.72 -12.87 4.37
N ALA A 118 6.76 -13.50 3.68
CA ALA A 118 6.59 -14.95 3.72
C ALA A 118 7.78 -15.71 3.11
N ASP A 119 8.46 -15.14 2.10
CA ASP A 119 9.68 -15.70 1.50
C ASP A 119 10.91 -15.52 2.40
N SER A 120 10.86 -14.55 3.33
CA SER A 120 11.92 -14.34 4.33
C SER A 120 11.81 -15.27 5.55
N VAL A 121 10.70 -15.98 5.70
CA VAL A 121 10.44 -16.92 6.80
C VAL A 121 10.82 -18.33 6.36
N ASP A 122 11.77 -18.95 7.06
CA ASP A 122 12.24 -20.30 6.74
C ASP A 122 11.25 -21.35 7.25
N SER A 123 10.38 -21.84 6.36
CA SER A 123 9.34 -22.82 6.69
C SER A 123 9.83 -24.27 6.68
N SER A 124 11.14 -24.51 6.46
CA SER A 124 11.66 -25.83 6.11
C SER A 124 11.92 -26.77 7.31
N ALA A 125 11.92 -26.27 8.56
CA ALA A 125 12.22 -27.09 9.73
C ALA A 125 11.52 -26.69 11.05
N SER A 126 10.64 -25.69 11.03
CA SER A 126 10.10 -25.09 12.26
C SER A 126 8.69 -25.54 12.62
N THR A 127 8.43 -25.67 13.92
CA THR A 127 7.07 -25.88 14.44
C THR A 127 6.19 -24.66 14.15
N PHE A 128 4.85 -24.82 14.17
CA PHE A 128 3.92 -23.73 13.88
C PHE A 128 4.16 -22.48 14.75
N ASP A 129 4.46 -22.66 16.03
CA ASP A 129 4.73 -21.57 16.96
C ASP A 129 6.04 -20.84 16.64
N GLU A 130 7.07 -21.55 16.20
CA GLU A 130 8.34 -20.96 15.76
C GLU A 130 8.19 -20.17 14.45
N ILE A 131 7.37 -20.67 13.52
CA ILE A 131 7.05 -19.95 12.28
C ILE A 131 6.25 -18.68 12.62
N LEU A 132 5.34 -18.75 13.58
CA LEU A 132 4.58 -17.59 14.03
C LEU A 132 5.49 -16.51 14.65
N GLU A 133 6.46 -16.91 15.47
CA GLU A 133 7.45 -16.00 16.06
C GLU A 133 8.37 -15.38 14.98
N GLN A 134 8.78 -16.17 13.98
CA GLN A 134 9.56 -15.66 12.84
C GLN A 134 8.76 -14.67 11.99
N VAL A 135 7.48 -14.93 11.75
CA VAL A 135 6.56 -13.99 11.06
C VAL A 135 6.44 -12.69 11.85
N GLU A 136 6.26 -12.76 13.17
CA GLU A 136 6.19 -11.57 14.02
C GLU A 136 7.50 -10.77 13.99
N ALA A 137 8.66 -11.44 14.11
CA ALA A 137 9.96 -10.80 14.01
C ALA A 137 10.18 -10.14 12.64
N ALA A 138 9.75 -10.79 11.55
CA ALA A 138 9.85 -10.24 10.20
C ALA A 138 8.92 -9.04 10.01
N LEU A 139 7.71 -9.07 10.57
CA LEU A 139 6.76 -7.95 10.56
C LEU A 139 7.30 -6.74 11.34
N LEU A 140 7.90 -6.96 12.51
CA LEU A 140 8.54 -5.90 13.30
C LEU A 140 9.75 -5.30 12.57
N ALA A 141 10.63 -6.14 12.04
CA ALA A 141 11.77 -5.69 11.24
C ALA A 141 11.32 -4.90 10.00
N TYR A 142 10.22 -5.30 9.37
CA TYR A 142 9.63 -4.58 8.25
C TYR A 142 9.08 -3.22 8.67
N ALA A 143 8.36 -3.14 9.78
CA ALA A 143 7.84 -1.89 10.33
C ALA A 143 8.98 -0.90 10.66
N ASP A 144 10.04 -1.38 11.31
CA ASP A 144 11.24 -0.59 11.62
C ASP A 144 11.94 -0.11 10.35
N HIS A 145 12.12 -0.98 9.36
CA HIS A 145 12.72 -0.60 8.09
C HIS A 145 11.87 0.43 7.34
N SER A 146 10.55 0.30 7.36
CA SER A 146 9.62 1.28 6.78
C SER A 146 9.72 2.64 7.48
N ALA A 147 9.76 2.66 8.81
CA ALA A 147 9.95 3.88 9.60
C ALA A 147 11.29 4.55 9.26
N ASN A 148 12.39 3.79 9.25
CA ASN A 148 13.72 4.28 8.90
C ASN A 148 13.79 4.83 7.46
N GLN A 149 13.07 4.25 6.50
CA GLN A 149 12.99 4.79 5.14
C GLN A 149 12.27 6.14 5.08
N VAL A 150 11.21 6.30 5.86
CA VAL A 150 10.48 7.57 5.98
C VAL A 150 11.38 8.63 6.59
N ASP A 151 12.09 8.32 7.68
CA ASP A 151 13.03 9.23 8.34
C ASP A 151 14.16 9.65 7.40
N ALA A 152 14.78 8.70 6.69
CA ALA A 152 15.79 9.02 5.68
C ALA A 152 15.26 9.91 4.55
N ARG A 153 13.97 9.81 4.19
CA ARG A 153 13.33 10.67 3.20
C ARG A 153 13.06 12.07 3.76
N ILE A 154 12.66 12.17 5.03
CA ILE A 154 12.52 13.43 5.75
C ILE A 154 13.86 14.16 5.79
N ASP A 155 14.95 13.49 6.20
CA ASP A 155 16.29 14.07 6.28
C ASP A 155 16.80 14.59 4.94
N ARG A 156 16.62 13.81 3.86
CA ARG A 156 16.97 14.27 2.49
C ARG A 156 16.18 15.51 2.11
N THR A 157 14.90 15.57 2.46
CA THR A 157 14.04 16.71 2.15
C THR A 157 14.45 17.94 2.94
N LEU A 158 14.71 17.79 4.24
CA LEU A 158 15.19 18.84 5.13
C LEU A 158 16.52 19.41 4.63
N THR A 159 17.47 18.55 4.29
CA THR A 159 18.77 18.93 3.71
C THR A 159 18.61 19.71 2.41
N ARG A 160 17.68 19.28 1.53
CA ARG A 160 17.42 19.95 0.26
C ARG A 160 16.79 21.34 0.47
N VAL A 161 15.87 21.47 1.43
CA VAL A 161 15.27 22.76 1.78
C VAL A 161 16.32 23.70 2.37
N GLN A 162 17.12 23.22 3.31
CA GLN A 162 18.20 24.01 3.91
C GLN A 162 19.19 24.50 2.85
N ARG A 163 19.65 23.62 1.95
CA ARG A 163 20.53 24.00 0.85
C ARG A 163 19.88 25.08 -0.03
N ARG A 164 18.61 24.90 -0.40
CA ARG A 164 17.90 25.88 -1.23
C ARG A 164 17.74 27.23 -0.55
N VAL A 165 17.58 27.28 0.77
CA VAL A 165 17.55 28.54 1.53
C VAL A 165 18.91 29.23 1.52
N VAL A 166 19.99 28.48 1.74
CA VAL A 166 21.37 29.00 1.68
C VAL A 166 21.68 29.52 0.28
N ASP A 167 21.45 28.72 -0.77
CA ASP A 167 21.68 29.11 -2.16
C ASP A 167 20.90 30.38 -2.52
N ARG A 168 19.64 30.49 -2.06
CA ARG A 168 18.80 31.66 -2.30
C ARG A 168 19.33 32.89 -1.57
N HIS A 169 19.84 32.72 -0.36
CA HIS A 169 20.42 33.81 0.42
C HIS A 169 21.72 34.31 -0.19
N GLU A 170 22.60 33.40 -0.63
CA GLU A 170 23.82 33.74 -1.37
C GLU A 170 23.49 34.45 -2.68
N GLN A 171 22.57 33.92 -3.47
CA GLN A 171 22.11 34.57 -4.70
C GLN A 171 21.54 35.98 -4.44
N SER A 172 20.80 36.16 -3.35
CA SER A 172 20.27 37.47 -2.98
C SER A 172 21.40 38.43 -2.59
N ARG A 173 22.41 37.95 -1.85
CA ARG A 173 23.58 38.74 -1.46
C ARG A 173 24.38 39.16 -2.69
N ASP A 174 24.60 38.26 -3.63
CA ASP A 174 25.32 38.54 -4.87
C ASP A 174 24.58 39.56 -5.74
N LYS A 175 23.25 39.45 -5.85
CA LYS A 175 22.44 40.46 -6.55
C LYS A 175 22.49 41.83 -5.87
N LEU A 176 22.47 41.88 -4.53
CA LEU A 176 22.62 43.13 -3.78
C LEU A 176 24.01 43.73 -4.01
N ALA A 177 25.07 42.93 -3.97
CA ALA A 177 26.42 43.38 -4.23
C ALA A 177 26.56 43.94 -5.66
N GLN A 178 26.06 43.20 -6.68
CA GLN A 178 26.03 43.65 -8.07
C GLN A 178 25.23 44.95 -8.23
N GLY A 179 24.05 45.04 -7.62
CA GLY A 179 23.22 46.24 -7.64
C GLY A 179 23.92 47.45 -7.02
N LEU A 180 24.56 47.28 -5.86
CA LEU A 180 25.33 48.34 -5.19
C LEU A 180 26.51 48.80 -6.04
N THR A 181 27.26 47.88 -6.66
CA THR A 181 28.35 48.24 -7.57
C THR A 181 27.86 48.97 -8.83
N GLY A 182 26.69 48.59 -9.34
CA GLY A 182 26.05 49.27 -10.47
C GLY A 182 25.62 50.68 -10.11
N ILE A 183 25.04 50.87 -8.92
CA ILE A 183 24.64 52.19 -8.41
C ILE A 183 25.87 53.07 -8.19
N SER A 184 26.95 52.56 -7.59
CA SER A 184 28.17 53.35 -7.40
C SER A 184 28.79 53.78 -8.73
N ALA A 185 28.84 52.88 -9.72
CA ALA A 185 29.33 53.20 -11.05
C ALA A 185 28.48 54.28 -11.75
N ALA A 186 27.14 54.15 -11.68
CA ALA A 186 26.23 55.14 -12.24
C ALA A 186 26.34 56.51 -11.53
N LEU A 187 26.56 56.51 -10.21
CA LEU A 187 26.75 57.74 -9.44
C LEU A 187 28.06 58.45 -9.84
N GLU A 188 29.13 57.68 -10.05
CA GLU A 188 30.43 58.22 -10.47
C GLU A 188 30.37 58.78 -11.89
N GLU A 189 29.71 58.09 -12.81
CA GLU A 189 29.43 58.60 -14.16
C GLU A 189 28.60 59.89 -14.12
N SER A 190 27.52 59.93 -13.33
CA SER A 190 26.71 61.13 -13.14
C SER A 190 27.52 62.31 -12.60
N ARG A 191 28.47 62.05 -11.69
CA ARG A 191 29.37 63.07 -11.14
C ARG A 191 30.31 63.62 -12.21
N GLU A 192 30.90 62.74 -13.01
CA GLU A 192 31.79 63.10 -14.14
C GLU A 192 31.05 63.97 -15.16
N GLN A 193 29.83 63.56 -15.54
CA GLN A 193 28.96 64.32 -16.45
C GLN A 193 28.62 65.69 -15.88
N THR A 194 28.24 65.78 -14.61
CA THR A 194 27.93 67.06 -13.95
C THR A 194 29.15 67.99 -13.95
N LYS A 195 30.33 67.47 -13.63
CA LYS A 195 31.59 68.23 -13.65
C LYS A 195 31.92 68.72 -15.05
N SER A 196 31.75 67.88 -16.07
CA SER A 196 31.94 68.25 -17.48
C SER A 196 30.97 69.36 -17.91
N GLN A 197 29.69 69.24 -17.57
CA GLN A 197 28.67 70.27 -17.86
C GLN A 197 29.02 71.60 -17.19
N LEU A 198 29.37 71.60 -15.90
CA LEU A 198 29.78 72.80 -15.16
C LEU A 198 31.04 73.42 -15.76
N GLY A 199 32.04 72.61 -16.12
CA GLY A 199 33.25 73.09 -16.80
C GLY A 199 32.94 73.75 -18.14
N GLY A 200 32.04 73.16 -18.92
CA GLY A 200 31.56 73.73 -20.17
C GLY A 200 30.81 75.05 -20.00
N ILE A 201 29.96 75.16 -18.97
CA ILE A 201 29.27 76.42 -18.62
C ILE A 201 30.30 77.49 -18.22
N LEU A 202 31.23 77.18 -17.31
CA LEU A 202 32.26 78.12 -16.87
C LEU A 202 33.13 78.61 -18.04
N SER A 203 33.48 77.71 -18.95
CA SER A 203 34.28 78.05 -20.14
C SER A 203 33.53 79.01 -21.06
N ARG A 204 32.23 78.78 -21.28
CA ARG A 204 31.37 79.71 -22.03
C ARG A 204 31.24 81.06 -21.33
N LEU A 205 31.06 81.07 -20.01
CA LEU A 205 30.94 82.30 -19.22
C LEU A 205 32.23 83.14 -19.26
N LYS A 206 33.40 82.50 -19.20
CA LYS A 206 34.70 83.16 -19.41
C LYS A 206 34.87 83.72 -20.83
N ALA A 207 34.34 83.04 -21.84
CA ALA A 207 34.45 83.48 -23.23
C ALA A 207 33.54 84.69 -23.55
N VAL A 208 32.41 84.83 -22.85
CA VAL A 208 31.47 85.95 -23.01
C VAL A 208 31.88 87.20 -22.21
N GLY A 209 32.74 87.04 -21.20
CA GLY A 209 33.24 88.14 -20.36
C GLY A 209 34.50 88.86 -20.88
N ARG A 210 34.91 88.63 -22.14
CA ARG A 210 35.96 89.38 -22.85
C ARG A 210 35.34 90.15 -24.00
#